data_AF-A0A183D2X9-F1
#
_entry.id   AF-A0A183D2X9-F1
#
_cell.length_a   1.000
_cell.length_b   1.000
_cell.length_c   1.000
_cell.angle_alpha   90.00
_cell.angle_beta   90.00
_cell.angle_gamma   90.00
#
_symmetry.space_group_name_H-M   'P 1'
#
loop_
_entity.id
_entity.type
_entity.pdbx_description
1 polymer ?
#
loop_
_entity_poly.entity_id
_entity_poly.type
_entity_poly.pdbx_seq_one_letter_code
_entity_poly.pdbx_strand_id
1 'polypeptide(L)' 'MFDFGYVALDILYASPEDSGLYTLIARNELGEVQSNLELIVNSDKTLYLDAHHPEGLSSSTFFFCKN' A
#
# COMPACT_ATOMS: atom_id res chain seq x y z
N MET A 1 -33.42 -5.91 16.35
CA MET A 1 -32.20 -6.38 15.67
C MET A 1 -31.55 -5.15 15.08
N PHE A 2 -30.47 -4.66 15.68
CA PHE A 2 -29.77 -3.47 15.18
C PHE A 2 -28.94 -3.92 13.97
N ASP A 3 -29.41 -3.58 12.78
CA ASP A 3 -28.63 -3.73 11.55
C ASP A 3 -27.64 -2.56 11.52
N PHE A 4 -26.51 -2.71 12.22
CA PHE A 4 -25.41 -1.77 12.08
C PHE A 4 -24.84 -1.99 10.67
N GLY A 5 -25.33 -1.17 9.72
CA GLY A 5 -24.92 -1.25 8.33
C GLY A 5 -23.39 -1.24 8.20
N TYR A 6 -22.88 -2.06 7.29
CA TYR A 6 -21.46 -2.13 6.95
C TYR A 6 -21.17 -1.25 5.74
N VAL A 7 -20.07 -0.49 5.79
CA VAL A 7 -19.58 0.31 4.68
C VAL A 7 -18.11 -0.05 4.47
N ALA A 8 -17.73 -0.32 3.23
CA ALA A 8 -16.37 -0.64 2.83
C ALA A 8 -15.88 0.35 1.77
N LEU A 9 -14.55 0.50 1.70
CA LEU A 9 -13.85 1.15 0.60
C LEU A 9 -13.02 0.09 -0.11
N ASP A 10 -13.33 -0.15 -1.38
CA ASP A 10 -12.53 -1.02 -2.26
C ASP A 10 -11.73 -0.17 -3.25
N ILE A 11 -10.41 -0.37 -3.28
CA ILE A 11 -9.50 0.29 -4.21
C ILE A 11 -9.03 -0.75 -5.23
N LEU A 12 -9.41 -0.55 -6.50
CA LEU A 12 -9.02 -1.44 -7.60
C LEU A 12 -7.74 -0.94 -8.27
N TYR A 13 -6.81 -1.84 -8.58
CA TYR A 13 -5.55 -1.53 -9.26
C TYR A 13 -4.69 -0.47 -8.55
N ALA A 14 -4.60 -0.56 -7.22
CA ALA A 14 -3.83 0.39 -6.42
C ALA A 14 -2.38 0.50 -6.91
N SER A 15 -1.93 1.74 -7.12
CA SER A 15 -0.58 2.10 -7.52
C SER A 15 0.16 2.74 -6.34
N PRO A 16 1.50 2.81 -6.35
CA PRO A 16 2.26 3.40 -5.24
C PRO A 16 1.86 4.84 -4.89
N GLU A 17 1.34 5.60 -5.86
CA GLU A 17 0.79 6.95 -5.69
C GLU A 17 -0.49 7.02 -4.86
N ASP A 18 -1.18 5.90 -4.67
CA ASP A 18 -2.34 5.78 -3.77
C ASP A 18 -1.91 5.56 -2.31
N SER A 19 -0.61 5.44 -2.02
CA SER A 19 -0.12 5.34 -0.64
C SER A 19 -0.35 6.65 0.11
N GLY A 20 -0.82 6.58 1.35
CA GLY A 20 -1.04 7.76 2.16
C GLY A 20 -1.80 7.51 3.46
N LEU A 21 -2.08 8.60 4.18
CA LEU A 21 -2.92 8.58 5.36
C LEU A 21 -4.39 8.70 4.95
N TYR A 22 -5.17 7.67 5.24
CA TYR A 22 -6.61 7.64 5.00
C TYR A 22 -7.35 7.89 6.31
N THR A 23 -8.35 8.77 6.24
CA THR A 23 -9.24 9.08 7.37
C THR A 23 -10.66 8.63 7.03
N LEU A 24 -11.18 7.68 7.79
CA LEU A 24 -12.58 7.30 7.76
C LEU A 24 -13.38 8.24 8.66
N ILE A 25 -14.43 8.84 8.11
CA ILE A 25 -15.31 9.77 8.83
C ILE A 25 -16.73 9.22 8.79
N ALA A 26 -17.31 8.94 9.96
CA ALA A 26 -18.71 8.57 10.10
C ALA A 26 -19.47 9.69 10.83
N ARG A 27 -20.46 10.28 10.16
CA ARG A 27 -21.22 11.44 10.64
C ARG A 27 -22.72 11.18 10.66
N ASN A 28 -23.40 11.65 11.71
CA ASN A 28 -24.85 11.71 11.82
C ASN A 28 -25.29 13.05 12.46
N GLU A 29 -26.59 13.22 12.73
CA GLU A 29 -27.13 14.45 13.33
C GLU A 29 -26.61 14.72 14.75
N LEU A 30 -26.09 13.70 15.44
CA LEU A 30 -25.59 13.78 16.82
C LEU A 30 -24.09 14.04 16.90
N GLY A 31 -23.35 13.87 15.80
CA GLY A 31 -21.91 14.12 15.78
C GLY A 31 -21.16 13.37 14.69
N GLU A 32 -19.85 13.31 14.88
CA GLU A 32 -18.89 12.72 13.95
C GLU A 32 -17.84 11.92 14.72
N VAL A 33 -17.47 10.76 14.19
CA VAL A 33 -16.34 9.96 14.66
C VAL A 33 -15.36 9.75 13.50
N GLN A 34 -14.07 9.76 13.83
CA GLN A 34 -12.99 9.61 12.86
C GLN A 34 -12.05 8.47 13.24
N SER A 35 -11.49 7.80 12.24
CA SER A 35 -10.44 6.78 12.40
C SER A 35 -9.40 6.96 11.29
N ASN A 36 -8.11 6.86 11.63
CA ASN A 36 -7.01 7.05 10.68
C ASN A 36 -6.26 5.74 10.45
N LEU A 37 -5.85 5.49 9.21
CA LEU A 37 -4.98 4.37 8.83
C LEU A 37 -3.96 4.82 7.79
N GLU A 38 -2.78 4.20 7.80
CA GLU A 38 -1.77 4.40 6.77
C GLU A 38 -1.88 3.26 5.73
N LEU A 39 -2.13 3.62 4.48
CA LEU A 39 -2.12 2.69 3.35
C LEU A 39 -0.76 2.76 2.66
N ILE A 40 -0.09 1.62 2.56
CA ILE A 40 1.19 1.49 1.85
C ILE A 40 0.99 0.55 0.67
N VAL A 41 1.10 1.10 -0.53
CA VAL A 41 1.06 0.35 -1.79
C VAL A 41 2.48 0.23 -2.31
N ASN A 42 3.03 -0.97 -2.21
CA ASN A 42 4.36 -1.23 -2.72
C ASN A 42 4.31 -1.40 -4.24
N SER A 43 5.30 -0.83 -4.94
CA SER A 43 5.54 -1.24 -6.32
C SER A 43 6.17 -2.62 -6.31
N ASP A 44 5.60 -3.55 -7.08
CA ASP A 44 6.27 -4.81 -7.38
C ASP A 44 7.55 -4.49 -8.15
N LYS A 45 8.67 -4.46 -7.44
CA LYS A 45 9.95 -4.82 -8.02
C LYS A 45 10.03 -6.34 -7.95
N THR A 46 9.28 -7.05 -8.79
CA THR A 46 9.55 -8.46 -9.06
C THR A 46 10.86 -8.58 -9.84
N LEU A 47 11.97 -8.32 -9.16
CA LEU A 47 13.21 -9.04 -9.38
C LEU A 47 13.18 -10.18 -8.39
N TYR A 48 12.57 -11.29 -8.78
CA TYR A 48 12.82 -12.59 -8.15
C TYR A 48 14.30 -12.91 -8.43
N LEU A 49 15.18 -12.38 -7.59
CA LEU A 49 16.59 -12.75 -7.49
C LEU A 49 16.73 -13.71 -6.30
N ASP A 50 15.93 -14.77 -6.27
CA ASP A 50 16.33 -15.96 -5.54
C ASP A 50 17.49 -16.57 -6.34
N ALA A 51 18.68 -16.04 -6.12
CA ALA A 51 19.92 -16.66 -6.53
C ALA A 51 20.06 -17.95 -5.71
N HIS A 52 19.46 -19.03 -6.22
CA HIS A 52 19.62 -20.38 -5.69
C HIS A 52 21.00 -20.94 -6.09
N HIS A 53 22.06 -20.21 -5.77
CA HIS A 53 23.42 -20.71 -5.80
C HIS A 53 24.31 -19.84 -4.90
N PRO A 54 24.82 -20.36 -3.78
CA PRO A 54 26.01 -19.75 -3.20
C PRO A 54 27.14 -20.03 -4.18
N GLU A 55 27.98 -19.04 -4.45
CA GLU A 55 29.28 -19.09 -5.17
C GLU A 55 29.34 -18.13 -6.37
N GLY A 56 29.99 -16.98 -6.14
CA GLY A 56 30.62 -16.21 -7.21
C GLY A 56 30.31 -14.71 -7.18
N LEU A 57 31.17 -13.94 -6.50
CA LEU A 57 31.21 -12.48 -6.64
C LEU A 57 31.36 -12.05 -8.11
N SER A 58 30.57 -11.07 -8.58
CA SER A 58 31.04 -10.09 -9.59
C SER A 58 30.10 -8.88 -9.76
N SER A 59 30.64 -7.68 -9.48
CA SER A 59 30.24 -6.34 -9.95
C SER A 59 28.76 -5.90 -9.82
N SER A 60 28.43 -5.28 -8.69
CA SER A 60 27.29 -4.35 -8.60
C SER A 60 27.67 -2.99 -9.18
N THR A 61 27.70 -2.88 -10.51
CA THR A 61 27.63 -1.57 -11.18
C THR A 61 26.17 -1.14 -11.23
N PHE A 62 25.76 -0.32 -10.26
CA PHE A 62 24.44 0.28 -10.22
C PHE A 62 24.31 1.31 -11.35
N PHE A 63 23.65 0.95 -12.44
CA PHE A 63 23.10 1.92 -13.39
C PHE A 63 21.69 2.31 -12.94
N PHE A 64 21.59 3.33 -12.10
CA PHE A 64 20.38 4.16 -12.09
C PHE A 64 20.56 5.23 -13.16
N CYS A 65 19.96 5.02 -14.34
CA CYS A 65 19.58 6.13 -15.19
C CYS A 65 18.33 6.74 -14.56
N LYS A 66 18.52 7.83 -13.81
CA LYS A 66 17.43 8.73 -13.43
C LYS A 66 17.51 9.88 -14.41
N ASN A 67 16.42 10.10 -15.16
CA ASN A 67 16.19 11.35 -15.85
C ASN A 67 16.16 12.51 -14.85
#